data_AF-A0A9Q3CCQ8-F1
#
_entry.id   AF-A0A9Q3CCQ8-F1
#
_cell.length_a   1.000
_cell.length_b   1.000
_cell.length_c   1.000
_cell.angle_alpha   90.00
_cell.angle_beta   90.00
_cell.angle_gamma   90.00
#
_symmetry.space_group_name_H-M   'P 1'
#
loop_
_entity.id
_entity.type
_entity.pdbx_description
1 polymer ?
#
loop_
_entity_poly.entity_id
_entity_poly.type
_entity_poly.pdbx_seq_one_letter_code
_entity_poly.pdbx_strand_id
1 'polypeptide(L)'
;MNEFREGKSRTTLTSKQKIILMKILRKNRPAFAIGEEQLGKIRGHDRELYLDVERPYPPMLRRPSYPESLETRKEIEKHIYELLDMDVIQKIGHNEIVEITTPVLITWNKGKSRLCGDFGALNNCTKAYRYPIPRIPHALDKLEKAK
;
A
#
# COMPACT_ATOMS: atom_id res chain seq x y z
N MET A 1 -23.97 -10.88 4.67
CA MET A 1 -25.13 -10.75 3.76
C MET A 1 -25.53 -9.29 3.45
N ASN A 2 -24.83 -8.25 3.93
CA ASN A 2 -25.18 -6.83 3.72
C ASN A 2 -23.94 -5.92 3.55
N GLU A 3 -23.13 -6.14 2.52
CA GLU A 3 -21.87 -5.37 2.35
C GLU A 3 -21.91 -4.33 1.23
N PHE A 4 -22.95 -4.30 0.41
CA PHE A 4 -23.15 -3.27 -0.61
C PHE A 4 -24.16 -2.26 -0.07
N ARG A 5 -23.67 -1.15 0.52
CA ARG A 5 -24.52 0.01 0.82
C ARG A 5 -24.80 0.76 -0.48
N GLU A 6 -26.04 1.23 -0.68
CA GLU A 6 -26.38 2.13 -1.79
C GLU A 6 -25.54 3.41 -1.64
N GLY A 7 -24.46 3.52 -2.42
CA GLY A 7 -23.78 4.80 -2.63
C GLY A 7 -24.75 5.80 -3.26
N LYS A 8 -24.51 7.09 -3.09
CA LYS A 8 -25.27 8.17 -3.76
C LYS A 8 -25.13 8.07 -5.27
N SER A 9 -25.90 7.18 -5.88
CA SER A 9 -26.11 7.13 -7.32
C SER A 9 -26.81 8.42 -7.72
N ARG A 10 -26.20 9.18 -8.63
CA ARG A 10 -26.82 10.37 -9.22
C ARG A 10 -28.02 10.02 -10.12
N THR A 11 -28.29 8.73 -10.30
CA THR A 11 -29.31 8.16 -11.19
C THR A 11 -30.15 7.12 -10.46
N THR A 12 -31.47 7.30 -10.51
CA THR A 12 -32.44 6.35 -9.99
C THR A 12 -32.45 5.10 -10.90
N LEU A 13 -31.78 4.03 -10.47
CA LEU A 13 -31.79 2.76 -11.21
C LEU A 13 -33.16 2.08 -11.12
N THR A 14 -33.65 1.56 -12.24
CA THR A 14 -34.86 0.73 -12.25
C THR A 14 -34.64 -0.58 -11.48
N SER A 15 -35.72 -1.20 -11.00
CA SER A 15 -35.63 -2.48 -10.25
C SER A 15 -34.91 -3.58 -11.04
N LYS A 16 -35.10 -3.63 -12.37
CA LYS A 16 -34.40 -4.59 -13.25
C LYS A 16 -32.89 -4.31 -13.29
N GLN A 17 -32.49 -3.04 -13.41
CA GLN A 17 -31.07 -2.65 -13.41
C GLN A 17 -30.39 -2.93 -12.07
N LYS A 18 -31.09 -2.72 -10.94
CA LYS A 18 -30.57 -3.05 -9.60
C LYS A 18 -30.25 -4.54 -9.49
N ILE A 19 -31.15 -5.42 -9.98
CA ILE A 19 -30.94 -6.87 -9.96
C ILE A 19 -29.71 -7.26 -10.79
N ILE A 20 -29.57 -6.70 -12.00
CA ILE A 20 -28.42 -6.96 -12.88
C ILE A 20 -27.12 -6.49 -12.23
N LEU A 21 -27.10 -5.26 -11.69
CA LEU A 21 -25.95 -4.70 -11.00
C LEU A 21 -25.51 -5.59 -9.83
N MET A 22 -26.46 -6.02 -8.98
CA MET A 22 -26.15 -6.90 -7.86
C MET A 22 -25.60 -8.25 -8.33
N LYS A 23 -26.08 -8.79 -9.45
CA LYS A 23 -25.53 -10.02 -10.05
C LYS A 23 -24.08 -9.83 -10.49
N ILE A 24 -23.75 -8.70 -11.10
CA ILE A 24 -22.38 -8.36 -11.55
C ILE A 24 -21.44 -8.14 -10.37
N LEU A 25 -21.86 -7.38 -9.37
CA LEU A 25 -21.07 -7.10 -8.16
C LEU A 25 -20.76 -8.39 -7.39
N ARG A 26 -21.76 -9.28 -7.26
CA ARG A 26 -21.56 -10.60 -6.63
C ARG A 26 -20.64 -11.49 -7.44
N LYS A 27 -20.83 -11.56 -8.77
CA LYS A 27 -19.98 -12.36 -9.67
C LYS A 27 -18.52 -11.94 -9.60
N ASN A 28 -18.26 -10.63 -9.49
CA ASN A 28 -16.90 -10.08 -9.46
C ASN A 28 -16.46 -9.65 -8.05
N ARG A 29 -17.03 -10.23 -6.98
CA ARG A 29 -16.72 -9.85 -5.58
C ARG A 29 -15.21 -9.73 -5.30
N PRO A 30 -14.34 -10.67 -5.74
CA PRO A 30 -12.90 -10.60 -5.45
C PRO A 30 -12.18 -9.41 -6.10
N ALA A 31 -12.79 -8.76 -7.10
CA ALA A 31 -12.21 -7.59 -7.77
C ALA A 31 -12.41 -6.29 -7.00
N PHE A 32 -13.22 -6.30 -5.93
CA PHE A 32 -13.52 -5.10 -5.15
C PHE A 32 -12.93 -5.21 -3.74
N ALA A 33 -12.17 -4.20 -3.33
CA ALA A 33 -11.75 -4.02 -1.95
C ALA A 33 -12.94 -3.53 -1.10
N ILE A 34 -13.66 -4.46 -0.47
CA ILE A 34 -14.82 -4.19 0.37
C ILE A 34 -14.59 -4.83 1.74
N GLY A 35 -14.78 -4.07 2.81
CA GLY A 35 -14.65 -4.59 4.18
C GLY A 35 -13.21 -4.56 4.69
N GLU A 36 -12.83 -5.58 5.45
CA GLU A 36 -11.53 -5.69 6.14
C GLU A 36 -10.43 -6.27 5.24
N GLU A 37 -10.77 -7.17 4.31
CA GLU A 37 -9.84 -7.70 3.29
C GLU A 37 -9.68 -6.73 2.11
N GLN A 38 -9.07 -5.57 2.34
CA GLN A 38 -8.90 -4.55 1.29
C GLN A 38 -7.72 -4.83 0.36
N LEU A 39 -6.75 -5.64 0.79
CA LEU A 39 -5.49 -5.81 0.10
C LEU A 39 -5.47 -7.11 -0.71
N GLY A 40 -5.17 -6.97 -2.00
CA GLY A 40 -4.89 -8.11 -2.86
C GLY A 40 -3.51 -8.70 -2.59
N LYS A 41 -3.36 -10.03 -2.69
CA LYS A 41 -2.09 -10.74 -2.57
C LYS A 41 -1.75 -11.41 -3.91
N ILE A 42 -0.78 -10.85 -4.62
CA ILE A 42 -0.27 -11.43 -5.87
C ILE A 42 0.81 -12.46 -5.53
N ARG A 43 0.65 -13.71 -6.00
CA ARG A 43 1.60 -14.80 -5.76
C ARG A 43 2.58 -14.92 -6.93
N GLY A 44 3.86 -15.20 -6.64
CA GLY A 44 4.89 -15.45 -7.66
C GLY A 44 5.50 -14.20 -8.30
N HIS A 45 5.26 -13.02 -7.72
CA HIS A 45 5.80 -11.74 -8.19
C HIS A 45 6.67 -11.07 -7.12
N ASP A 46 7.38 -11.87 -6.33
CA ASP A 46 8.35 -11.36 -5.37
C ASP A 46 9.44 -10.56 -6.11
N ARG A 47 9.86 -9.45 -5.50
CA ARG A 47 10.81 -8.50 -6.11
C ARG A 47 12.06 -8.39 -5.27
N GLU A 48 13.19 -8.58 -5.93
CA GLU A 48 14.50 -8.25 -5.35
C GLU A 48 14.75 -6.74 -5.46
N LEU A 49 15.28 -6.16 -4.38
CA LEU A 49 15.76 -4.79 -4.34
C LEU A 49 17.29 -4.82 -4.41
N TYR A 50 17.86 -4.14 -5.40
CA TYR A 50 19.31 -4.02 -5.55
C TYR A 50 19.77 -2.67 -5.00
N LEU A 51 20.84 -2.70 -4.21
CA LEU A 51 21.47 -1.51 -3.67
C LEU A 51 22.76 -1.19 -4.45
N ASP A 52 23.10 0.08 -4.53
CA ASP A 52 24.37 0.57 -5.10
C ASP A 52 25.52 0.54 -4.05
N VAL A 53 25.25 -0.03 -2.87
CA VAL A 53 26.20 -0.20 -1.76
C VAL A 53 26.24 -1.67 -1.34
N GLU A 54 27.42 -2.13 -0.91
CA GLU A 54 27.64 -3.50 -0.46
C GLU A 54 27.80 -3.57 1.07
N ARG A 55 27.86 -4.80 1.59
CA ARG A 55 28.10 -5.04 3.01
C ARG A 55 29.60 -4.82 3.34
N PRO A 56 29.92 -4.28 4.53
CA PRO A 56 29.00 -3.76 5.54
C PRO A 56 28.32 -2.46 5.07
N TYR A 57 26.99 -2.40 5.25
CA TYR A 57 26.21 -1.25 4.77
C TYR A 57 26.59 0.05 5.51
N PRO A 58 26.51 1.21 4.83
CA PRO A 58 26.88 2.49 5.42
C PRO A 58 25.99 2.82 6.64
N PRO A 59 26.55 3.48 7.68
CA PRO A 59 25.80 3.81 8.90
C PRO A 59 24.50 4.58 8.67
N MET A 60 24.40 5.33 7.58
CA MET A 60 23.18 6.06 7.21
C MET A 60 21.96 5.16 6.97
N LEU A 61 22.15 3.86 6.71
CA LEU A 61 21.08 2.88 6.57
C LEU A 61 20.64 2.27 7.91
N ARG A 62 21.34 2.53 9.02
CA ARG A 62 20.95 2.14 10.39
C ARG A 62 20.38 3.33 11.14
N ARG A 63 19.19 3.76 10.74
CA ARG A 63 18.56 4.95 11.32
C ARG A 63 17.75 4.59 12.58
N PRO A 64 17.94 5.32 13.69
CA PRO A 64 17.13 5.14 14.89
C PRO A 64 15.72 5.72 14.70
N SER A 65 14.78 5.28 15.52
CA SER A 65 13.45 5.90 15.60
C SER A 65 13.54 7.36 16.02
N TYR A 66 12.63 8.18 15.50
CA TYR A 66 12.51 9.57 15.93
C TYR A 66 11.95 9.65 17.36
N PRO A 67 12.34 10.68 18.14
CA PRO A 67 11.66 11.00 19.39
C PRO A 67 10.21 11.40 19.11
N GLU A 68 9.26 10.75 19.78
CA GLU A 68 7.83 10.96 19.57
C GLU A 68 7.10 11.23 20.87
N SER A 69 6.01 11.99 20.77
CA SER A 69 5.09 12.20 21.89
C SER A 69 4.36 10.91 22.27
N LEU A 70 3.81 10.84 23.48
CA LEU A 70 3.02 9.69 23.91
C LEU A 70 1.78 9.47 23.02
N GLU A 71 1.16 10.55 22.56
CA GLU A 71 0.01 10.50 21.65
C GLU A 71 0.41 9.94 20.29
N THR A 72 1.50 10.45 19.71
CA THR A 72 2.01 9.95 18.42
C THR A 72 2.40 8.48 18.51
N ARG A 73 3.01 8.05 19.61
CA ARG A 73 3.40 6.65 19.81
C ARG A 73 2.19 5.71 19.83
N LYS A 74 1.09 6.10 20.47
CA LYS A 74 -0.17 5.32 20.46
C LYS A 74 -0.72 5.16 19.06
N GLU A 75 -0.68 6.21 18.24
CA GLU A 75 -1.10 6.12 16.84
C GLU A 75 -0.17 5.22 16.01
N ILE A 76 1.15 5.31 16.21
CA ILE A 76 2.12 4.40 15.58
C ILE A 76 1.81 2.95 15.92
N GLU A 77 1.63 2.65 17.21
CA GLU A 77 1.33 1.29 17.69
C GLU A 77 0.02 0.78 17.08
N LYS A 78 -1.02 1.60 17.04
CA LYS A 78 -2.29 1.27 16.38
C LYS A 78 -2.10 0.87 14.91
N HIS A 79 -1.40 1.70 14.11
CA HIS A 79 -1.14 1.39 12.69
C HIS A 79 -0.28 0.12 12.54
N ILE A 80 0.70 -0.10 13.42
CA ILE A 80 1.51 -1.32 13.40
C ILE A 80 0.64 -2.56 13.66
N TYR A 81 -0.27 -2.52 14.63
CA TYR A 81 -1.19 -3.63 14.89
C TYR A 81 -2.11 -3.91 13.71
N GLU A 82 -2.67 -2.89 13.08
CA GLU A 82 -3.49 -3.04 11.88
C GLU A 82 -2.70 -3.70 10.73
N LEU A 83 -1.45 -3.29 10.51
CA LEU A 83 -0.59 -3.87 9.48
C LEU A 83 -0.15 -5.32 9.79
N LEU A 84 0.03 -5.66 11.07
CA LEU A 84 0.31 -7.03 11.51
C LEU A 84 -0.90 -7.93 11.30
N ASP A 85 -2.09 -7.45 11.65
CA ASP A 85 -3.36 -8.19 11.47
C ASP A 85 -3.65 -8.46 9.98
N MET A 86 -3.31 -7.49 9.11
CA MET A 86 -3.41 -7.62 7.66
C MET A 86 -2.31 -8.46 6.99
N ASP A 87 -1.36 -9.05 7.73
CA ASP A 87 -0.21 -9.81 7.18
C ASP A 87 0.65 -8.99 6.17
N VAL A 88 0.72 -7.67 6.37
CA VAL A 88 1.51 -6.74 5.52
C VAL A 88 2.94 -6.59 6.04
N ILE A 89 3.09 -6.60 7.37
CA ILE A 89 4.38 -6.55 8.05
C ILE A 89 4.49 -7.73 9.01
N GLN A 90 5.72 -8.04 9.42
CA GLN A 90 5.97 -9.07 10.42
C GLN A 90 7.00 -8.60 11.45
N LYS A 91 7.00 -9.25 12.61
CA LYS A 91 8.11 -9.14 13.56
C LYS A 91 9.31 -9.91 13.02
N ILE A 92 10.49 -9.34 13.20
CA ILE A 92 11.76 -9.95 12.80
C ILE A 92 12.08 -11.10 13.77
N GLY A 93 12.46 -12.26 13.24
CA GLY A 93 12.79 -13.45 14.03
C GLY A 93 14.06 -13.28 14.86
N HIS A 94 14.18 -14.08 15.92
CA HIS A 94 15.31 -13.96 16.86
C HIS A 94 16.69 -14.26 16.24
N ASN A 95 16.71 -14.99 15.12
CA ASN A 95 17.93 -15.36 14.38
C ASN A 95 18.22 -14.42 13.20
N GLU A 96 17.36 -13.43 12.95
CA GLU A 96 17.50 -12.55 11.81
C GLU A 96 18.32 -11.31 12.19
N ILE A 97 19.31 -10.99 11.36
CA ILE A 97 20.18 -9.84 11.57
C ILE A 97 19.62 -8.65 10.78
N VAL A 98 19.31 -7.57 11.49
CA VAL A 98 18.80 -6.32 10.89
C VAL A 98 19.97 -5.36 10.67
N GLU A 99 20.35 -5.17 9.41
CA GLU A 99 21.43 -4.24 9.06
C GLU A 99 20.95 -2.92 8.48
N ILE A 100 19.67 -2.84 8.10
CA ILE A 100 19.02 -1.67 7.53
C ILE A 100 17.76 -1.38 8.36
N THR A 101 17.62 -0.15 8.86
CA THR A 101 16.47 0.30 9.62
C THR A 101 15.99 1.65 9.09
N THR A 102 14.67 1.79 8.98
CA THR A 102 14.01 3.02 8.53
C THR A 102 13.03 3.48 9.61
N PRO A 103 13.14 4.71 10.12
CA PRO A 103 12.19 5.21 11.10
C PRO A 103 10.83 5.45 10.46
N VAL A 104 9.80 5.40 11.28
CA VAL A 104 8.43 5.73 10.92
C VAL A 104 7.99 6.97 11.68
N LEU A 105 7.08 7.73 11.08
CA LEU A 105 6.45 8.90 11.66
C LEU A 105 4.96 8.91 11.36
N ILE A 106 4.20 9.73 12.10
CA ILE A 106 2.78 9.95 11.81
C ILE A 106 2.62 11.28 11.08
N THR A 107 1.84 11.24 10.01
CA THR A 107 1.32 12.44 9.34
C THR A 107 -0.18 12.53 9.53
N TRP A 108 -0.69 13.74 9.73
CA TRP A 108 -2.12 13.98 9.93
C TRP A 108 -2.74 14.62 8.69
N ASN A 109 -3.88 14.10 8.26
CA ASN A 109 -4.65 14.66 7.17
C ASN A 109 -6.14 14.52 7.45
N LYS A 110 -6.86 15.65 7.53
CA LYS A 110 -8.31 15.71 7.79
C LYS A 110 -8.73 14.89 9.03
N GLY A 111 -7.98 15.02 10.12
CA GLY A 111 -8.26 14.32 11.39
C GLY A 111 -7.94 12.82 11.38
N LYS A 112 -7.30 12.30 10.33
CA LYS A 112 -6.82 10.91 10.26
C LYS A 112 -5.30 10.88 10.30
N SER A 113 -4.74 10.02 11.15
CA SER A 113 -3.31 9.70 11.19
C SER A 113 -2.94 8.73 10.07
N ARG A 114 -1.69 8.82 9.60
CA ARG A 114 -1.09 7.93 8.61
C ARG A 114 0.33 7.60 9.04
N LEU A 115 0.66 6.32 9.12
CA LEU A 115 2.03 5.85 9.30
C LEU A 115 2.83 6.04 8.02
N CYS A 116 3.99 6.70 8.11
CA CYS A 116 4.88 6.95 6.98
C CYS A 116 6.31 6.53 7.34
N GLY A 117 6.91 5.66 6.51
CA GLY A 117 8.33 5.32 6.62
C GLY A 117 9.21 6.35 5.93
N ASP A 118 10.28 6.76 6.59
CA ASP A 118 11.27 7.69 6.02
C ASP A 118 12.37 6.91 5.27
N PHE A 119 12.05 6.51 4.05
CA PHE A 119 12.93 5.76 3.18
C PHE A 119 13.99 6.61 2.48
N GLY A 120 14.19 7.88 2.83
CA GLY A 120 15.09 8.79 2.11
C GLY A 120 16.51 8.24 1.96
N ALA A 121 17.09 7.72 3.06
CA ALA A 121 18.43 7.12 3.04
C ALA A 121 18.48 5.83 2.21
N LEU A 122 17.48 4.96 2.34
CA LEU A 122 17.39 3.72 1.56
C LEU A 122 17.26 4.00 0.07
N ASN A 123 16.40 4.95 -0.31
CA ASN A 123 16.15 5.32 -1.69
C ASN A 123 17.41 5.85 -2.38
N ASN A 124 18.25 6.62 -1.67
CA ASN A 124 19.51 7.13 -2.22
C ASN A 124 20.54 6.04 -2.52
N CYS A 125 20.41 4.88 -1.88
CA CYS A 125 21.27 3.73 -2.10
C CYS A 125 20.59 2.64 -2.94
N THR A 126 19.36 2.85 -3.40
CA THR A 126 18.59 1.84 -4.16
C THR A 126 18.77 2.07 -5.66
N LYS A 127 19.18 1.02 -6.37
CA LYS A 127 19.32 1.06 -7.82
C LYS A 127 17.96 1.26 -8.48
N ALA A 128 17.82 2.35 -9.24
CA ALA A 128 16.57 2.71 -9.89
C ALA A 128 16.16 1.67 -10.96
N TYR A 129 14.95 1.11 -10.83
CA TYR A 129 14.35 0.27 -11.87
C TYR A 129 13.87 1.14 -13.03
N ARG A 130 14.44 0.95 -14.22
CA ARG A 130 14.06 1.70 -15.42
C ARG A 130 12.89 1.01 -16.13
N TYR A 131 11.68 1.20 -15.60
CA TYR A 131 10.44 0.84 -16.30
C TYR A 131 9.63 2.10 -16.58
N PRO A 132 9.71 2.65 -17.80
CA PRO A 132 9.04 3.91 -18.10
C PRO A 132 7.52 3.70 -18.07
N ILE A 133 6.87 4.32 -17.08
CA ILE A 133 5.42 4.44 -17.08
C ILE A 133 5.06 5.38 -18.24
N PRO A 134 4.27 4.95 -19.22
CA PRO A 134 3.89 5.80 -20.34
C PRO A 134 3.12 7.02 -19.85
N ARG A 135 3.41 8.19 -20.41
CA ARG A 135 2.59 9.38 -20.16
C ARG A 135 1.18 9.16 -20.69
N ILE A 136 0.20 9.78 -20.06
CA ILE A 136 -1.23 9.64 -20.41
C ILE A 136 -1.47 9.86 -21.92
N PRO A 137 -0.96 10.92 -22.58
CA PRO A 137 -1.18 11.10 -24.01
C PRO A 137 -0.61 9.96 -24.86
N HIS A 138 0.60 9.47 -24.54
CA HIS A 138 1.22 8.37 -25.27
C HIS A 138 0.44 7.06 -25.11
N ALA A 139 -0.20 6.85 -23.96
CA ALA A 139 -1.08 5.70 -23.75
C ALA A 139 -2.36 5.81 -24.57
N LEU A 140 -2.95 7.01 -24.66
CA LEU A 140 -4.16 7.28 -25.45
C LEU A 140 -3.92 7.15 -26.96
N ASP A 141 -2.82 7.69 -27.49
CA ASP A 141 -2.45 7.56 -28.91
C ASP A 141 -2.32 6.10 -29.36
N LYS A 142 -1.85 5.22 -28.46
CA LYS A 142 -1.75 3.78 -28.73
C LYS A 142 -3.12 3.10 -28.75
N LEU A 143 -4.07 3.57 -27.96
CA LEU A 143 -5.44 3.05 -27.94
C LEU A 143 -6.23 3.47 -29.19
N GLU A 144 -6.05 4.70 -29.66
CA GLU A 144 -6.71 5.17 -30.89
C GLU A 144 -6.25 4.39 -32.15
N LYS A 145 -5.00 3.92 -32.14
CA LYS A 145 -4.42 3.10 -33.21
C LYS A 145 -4.74 1.61 -33.09
N ALA A 146 -5.29 1.15 -31.97
CA ALA A 146 -5.74 -0.21 -31.78
C ALA A 146 -7.18 -0.34 -32.30
N LYS A 147 -7.32 -0.54 -33.62
CA LYS A 147 -8.57 -1.01 -34.22
C LYS A 147 -8.64 -2.52 -34.21
#